data_AF-A0A9P4JP77-F1
#
_entry.id   AF-A0A9P4JP77-F1
#
_cell.length_a   1.000
_cell.length_b   1.000
_cell.length_c   1.000
_cell.angle_alpha   90.00
_cell.angle_beta   90.00
_cell.angle_gamma   90.00
#
_symmetry.space_group_name_H-M   'P 1'
#
loop_
_entity.id
_entity.type
_entity.pdbx_description
1 polymer ?
#
loop_
_entity_poly.entity_id
_entity_poly.type
_entity_poly.pdbx_seq_one_letter_code
_entity_poly.pdbx_strand_id
1 'polypeptide(L)'
;MALKLPRPSPRALFTLLSLLSKSSAYNLTSNSCPDSSEDIVYSPFTPYFVHPHTSAQQCWTWANCVFSAADESRKQQFAATALVMGLIPVTLADLAWPEKRLVYVTKPLVPILSVLVLALGLVPEETGDREVTREKSAASNLIARRVWQKQRVWTLPWILLSSVLLFASYAGLVVMEIWSKRSALGCPFPIFVSCWYICALIPATIHTLFSTLRRRSERRHKGKLYEVGLNPSGGVREESNASAIQGATELWPVQLSWAIYYIAGTLVWTSIMAVTVVELAVWTGLAFAVTASSKVVALFICLVLENTGNESS
;
A
#
# COMPACT_ATOMS: atom_id res chain seq x y z
N MET A 1 -9.76 -16.64 44.47
CA MET A 1 -8.30 -16.47 44.58
C MET A 1 -7.79 -16.01 43.21
N ALA A 2 -7.66 -14.70 42.99
CA ALA A 2 -7.33 -14.15 41.67
C ALA A 2 -5.82 -14.08 41.48
N LEU A 3 -5.28 -14.87 40.55
CA LEU A 3 -3.86 -14.81 40.17
C LEU A 3 -3.57 -13.48 39.48
N LYS A 4 -2.77 -12.64 40.15
CA LYS A 4 -2.30 -11.36 39.64
C LYS A 4 -1.09 -11.64 38.74
N LEU A 5 -1.27 -11.70 37.42
CA LEU A 5 -0.16 -11.80 36.48
C LEU A 5 0.66 -10.48 36.48
N PRO A 6 2.00 -10.55 36.53
CA PRO A 6 2.85 -9.37 36.48
C PRO A 6 2.81 -8.72 35.09
N ARG A 7 2.67 -7.39 35.06
CA ARG A 7 2.76 -6.60 33.82
C ARG A 7 4.20 -6.65 33.29
N PRO A 8 4.43 -7.00 32.01
CA PRO A 8 5.77 -7.05 31.46
C PRO A 8 6.36 -5.63 31.39
N SER A 9 7.58 -5.49 31.91
CA SER A 9 8.37 -4.28 31.83
C SER A 9 8.78 -4.00 30.37
N PRO A 10 8.65 -2.76 29.85
CA PRO A 10 9.08 -2.41 28.49
C PRO A 10 10.58 -2.63 28.27
N ARG A 11 11.39 -2.67 29.34
CA ARG A 11 12.83 -3.01 29.26
C ARG A 11 13.08 -4.49 29.00
N ALA A 12 12.17 -5.37 29.44
CA ALA A 12 12.26 -6.81 29.18
C ALA A 12 11.94 -7.14 27.70
N LEU A 13 11.02 -6.39 27.10
CA LEU A 13 10.69 -6.53 25.68
C LEU A 13 11.87 -6.09 24.79
N PHE A 14 12.52 -4.97 25.12
CA PHE A 14 13.69 -4.46 24.40
C PHE A 14 14.95 -5.34 24.55
N THR A 15 15.12 -6.00 25.69
CA THR A 15 16.23 -6.96 25.90
C THR A 15 15.98 -8.28 25.17
N LEU A 16 14.73 -8.76 25.08
CA LEU A 16 14.41 -9.92 24.24
C LEU A 16 14.63 -9.64 22.74
N LEU A 17 14.27 -8.43 22.28
CA LEU A 17 14.48 -7.99 20.89
C LEU A 17 15.97 -7.85 20.52
N SER A 18 16.84 -7.49 21.47
CA SER A 18 18.29 -7.38 21.22
C SER A 18 19.04 -8.72 21.34
N LEU A 19 18.45 -9.72 22.02
CA LEU A 19 18.99 -11.08 22.07
C LEU A 19 18.63 -11.93 20.84
N LEU A 20 17.55 -11.62 20.11
CA LEU A 20 17.22 -12.30 18.85
C LEU A 20 18.15 -11.92 17.68
N SER A 21 18.80 -10.75 17.72
CA SER A 21 19.69 -10.29 16.63
C SER A 21 21.08 -10.95 16.60
N LYS A 22 21.36 -11.91 17.48
CA LYS A 22 22.64 -12.64 17.52
C LYS A 22 22.59 -14.06 16.97
N SER A 23 21.51 -14.47 16.29
CA SER A 23 21.47 -15.78 15.65
C SER A 23 22.10 -15.74 14.25
N SER A 24 23.21 -16.45 14.11
CA SER A 24 23.73 -17.01 12.86
C SER A 24 24.36 -16.05 11.84
N ALA A 25 25.56 -15.57 12.16
CA ALA A 25 26.62 -15.53 11.16
C ALA A 25 27.21 -16.95 11.08
N TYR A 26 26.67 -17.79 10.19
CA TYR A 26 27.32 -19.05 9.85
C TYR A 26 28.59 -18.69 9.08
N ASN A 27 29.75 -19.11 9.59
CA ASN A 27 30.97 -19.17 8.79
C ASN A 27 30.72 -20.18 7.67
N LEU A 28 30.44 -19.70 6.45
CA LEU A 28 30.44 -20.52 5.24
C LEU A 28 31.89 -20.93 4.95
N THR A 29 32.35 -22.00 5.60
CA THR A 29 33.56 -22.71 5.22
C THR A 29 33.19 -23.86 4.28
N SER A 30 32.78 -23.54 3.06
CA SER A 30 32.71 -24.54 1.99
C SER A 30 33.07 -23.90 0.65
N ASN A 31 34.06 -24.48 -0.02
CA ASN A 31 34.63 -24.15 -1.33
C ASN A 31 33.61 -24.33 -2.50
N SER A 32 32.37 -23.88 -2.36
CA SER A 32 31.27 -24.14 -3.30
C SER A 32 30.58 -22.86 -3.80
N CYS A 33 31.11 -21.69 -3.45
CA CYS A 33 30.70 -20.41 -3.99
C CYS A 33 31.74 -19.92 -4.98
N PRO A 34 31.35 -19.55 -6.22
CA PRO A 34 32.30 -18.98 -7.16
C PRO A 34 32.88 -17.68 -6.59
N ASP A 35 34.21 -17.61 -6.51
CA ASP A 35 34.95 -16.42 -6.05
C ASP A 35 34.83 -15.25 -7.05
N SER A 36 34.42 -15.54 -8.29
CA SER A 36 34.25 -14.54 -9.35
C SER A 36 32.77 -14.23 -9.59
N SER A 37 32.48 -12.93 -9.72
CA SER A 37 31.19 -12.36 -10.09
C SER A 37 30.75 -12.68 -11.52
N GLU A 38 31.63 -13.29 -12.33
CA GLU A 38 31.47 -13.55 -13.76
C GLU A 38 30.72 -14.86 -14.05
N ASP A 39 30.60 -15.77 -13.08
CA ASP A 39 29.96 -17.09 -13.26
C ASP A 39 28.43 -17.09 -13.07
N ILE A 40 27.82 -15.95 -12.75
CA ILE A 40 26.37 -15.83 -12.57
C ILE A 40 25.72 -15.40 -13.89
N VAL A 41 25.32 -16.39 -14.68
CA VAL A 41 24.76 -16.24 -16.04
C VAL A 41 23.34 -15.62 -16.06
N TYR A 42 22.71 -15.37 -14.92
CA TYR A 42 21.31 -14.92 -14.84
C TYR A 42 21.14 -13.61 -14.05
N SER A 43 21.56 -12.48 -14.62
CA SER A 43 20.94 -11.17 -14.35
C SER A 43 21.33 -10.16 -15.44
N PRO A 44 20.41 -9.75 -16.34
CA PRO A 44 20.69 -8.74 -17.35
C PRO A 44 20.65 -7.30 -16.80
N PHE A 45 20.50 -7.10 -15.48
CA PHE A 45 20.37 -5.78 -14.88
C PHE A 45 21.49 -5.52 -13.87
N THR A 46 22.53 -4.82 -14.32
CA THR A 46 23.52 -4.19 -13.45
C THR A 46 22.93 -2.92 -12.82
N PRO A 47 22.85 -2.83 -11.49
CA PRO A 47 22.24 -1.69 -10.82
C PRO A 47 23.28 -0.63 -10.44
N TYR A 48 22.90 0.65 -10.59
CA TYR A 48 23.79 1.81 -10.56
C TYR A 48 24.10 2.39 -9.16
N PHE A 49 23.94 1.65 -8.06
CA PHE A 49 24.21 2.17 -6.71
C PHE A 49 25.13 1.25 -5.89
N VAL A 50 26.15 1.86 -5.29
CA VAL A 50 27.29 1.19 -4.66
C VAL A 50 26.97 0.90 -3.19
N HIS A 51 26.90 -0.40 -2.84
CA HIS A 51 26.92 -0.85 -1.44
C HIS A 51 28.32 -0.60 -0.83
N PRO A 52 28.47 -0.37 0.50
CA PRO A 52 29.77 -0.13 1.11
C PRO A 52 30.70 -1.35 1.09
N HIS A 53 30.20 -2.51 0.65
CA HIS A 53 31.00 -3.67 0.28
C HIS A 53 30.73 -4.00 -1.19
N THR A 54 31.61 -3.46 -2.04
CA THR A 54 32.10 -4.03 -3.31
C THR A 54 31.07 -4.68 -4.24
N SER A 55 30.38 -3.88 -5.06
CA SER A 55 29.56 -4.27 -6.23
C SER A 55 28.26 -5.07 -5.97
N ALA A 56 27.18 -4.70 -6.68
CA ALA A 56 25.88 -5.37 -6.57
C ALA A 56 25.91 -6.86 -6.96
N GLN A 57 26.83 -7.22 -7.87
CA GLN A 57 27.01 -8.59 -8.32
C GLN A 57 27.45 -9.51 -7.17
N GLN A 58 28.28 -9.04 -6.24
CA GLN A 58 28.66 -9.80 -5.06
C GLN A 58 27.48 -10.08 -4.12
N CYS A 59 26.50 -9.17 -4.07
CA CYS A 59 25.28 -9.38 -3.27
C CYS A 59 24.39 -10.46 -3.89
N TRP A 60 24.29 -10.52 -5.22
CA TRP A 60 23.64 -11.62 -5.93
C TRP A 60 24.38 -12.95 -5.77
N THR A 61 25.72 -12.94 -5.85
CA THR A 61 26.55 -14.12 -5.56
C THR A 61 26.27 -14.64 -4.16
N TRP A 62 26.25 -13.75 -3.17
CA TRP A 62 25.97 -14.10 -1.79
C TRP A 62 24.56 -14.71 -1.63
N ALA A 63 23.53 -14.13 -2.25
CA ALA A 63 22.18 -14.65 -2.19
C ALA A 63 22.07 -16.07 -2.81
N ASN A 64 22.66 -16.26 -3.99
CA ASN A 64 22.71 -17.57 -4.67
C ASN A 64 23.48 -18.61 -3.85
N CYS A 65 24.58 -18.20 -3.25
CA CYS A 65 25.39 -19.01 -2.35
C CYS A 65 24.61 -19.48 -1.11
N VAL A 66 23.95 -18.55 -0.43
CA VAL A 66 23.14 -18.86 0.76
C VAL A 66 21.99 -19.79 0.40
N PHE A 67 21.36 -19.61 -0.76
CA PHE A 67 20.29 -20.48 -1.23
C PHE A 67 20.81 -21.89 -1.59
N SER A 68 21.93 -21.98 -2.31
CA SER A 68 22.54 -23.25 -2.74
C SER A 68 23.04 -24.07 -1.55
N ALA A 69 23.67 -23.41 -0.56
CA ALA A 69 24.21 -24.02 0.65
C ALA A 69 23.14 -24.37 1.70
N ALA A 70 21.88 -23.95 1.53
CA ALA A 70 20.81 -24.27 2.45
C ALA A 70 20.34 -25.73 2.30
N ASP A 71 19.96 -26.35 3.42
CA ASP A 71 19.29 -27.65 3.40
C ASP A 71 17.99 -27.61 2.58
N GLU A 72 17.59 -28.73 1.98
CA GLU A 72 16.38 -28.80 1.14
C GLU A 72 15.10 -28.36 1.88
N SER A 73 15.00 -28.66 3.18
CA SER A 73 13.90 -28.19 4.02
C SER A 73 13.85 -26.66 4.12
N ARG A 74 15.01 -26.00 4.14
CA ARG A 74 15.14 -24.54 4.22
C ARG A 74 14.88 -23.87 2.87
N LYS A 75 15.24 -24.51 1.75
CA LYS A 75 14.85 -24.06 0.40
C LYS A 75 13.34 -24.07 0.23
N GLN A 76 12.65 -25.11 0.71
CA GLN A 76 11.18 -25.16 0.72
C GLN A 76 10.58 -24.04 1.59
N GLN A 77 11.17 -23.75 2.75
CA GLN A 77 10.74 -22.63 3.60
C GLN A 77 10.90 -21.27 2.91
N PHE A 78 12.00 -21.05 2.17
CA PHE A 78 12.20 -19.81 1.40
C PHE A 78 11.16 -19.66 0.30
N ALA A 79 10.86 -20.73 -0.43
CA ALA A 79 9.81 -20.72 -1.45
C ALA A 79 8.43 -20.42 -0.85
N ALA A 80 8.08 -21.07 0.27
CA ALA A 80 6.83 -20.80 0.98
C ALA A 80 6.74 -19.36 1.50
N THR A 81 7.85 -18.83 2.03
CA THR A 81 7.92 -17.47 2.56
C THR A 81 7.77 -16.44 1.44
N ALA A 82 8.41 -16.65 0.29
CA ALA A 82 8.25 -15.79 -0.88
C ALA A 82 6.79 -15.74 -1.34
N LEU A 83 6.09 -16.89 -1.37
CA LEU A 83 4.67 -16.95 -1.69
C LEU A 83 3.82 -16.15 -0.69
N VAL A 84 4.05 -16.32 0.62
CA VAL A 84 3.33 -15.56 1.66
C VAL A 84 3.59 -14.06 1.51
N MET A 85 4.85 -13.66 1.34
CA MET A 85 5.23 -12.26 1.14
C MET A 85 4.56 -11.66 -0.10
N GLY A 86 4.52 -12.39 -1.22
CA GLY A 86 3.84 -11.95 -2.44
C GLY A 86 2.32 -11.78 -2.27
N LEU A 87 1.71 -12.53 -1.38
CA LEU A 87 0.28 -12.42 -1.07
C LEU A 87 -0.03 -11.24 -0.15
N ILE A 88 0.92 -10.75 0.65
CA ILE A 88 0.69 -9.65 1.61
C ILE A 88 0.14 -8.39 0.90
N PRO A 89 0.76 -7.85 -0.17
CA PRO A 89 0.25 -6.65 -0.85
C PRO A 89 -1.15 -6.86 -1.40
N VAL A 90 -1.41 -8.00 -2.03
CA VAL A 90 -2.71 -8.31 -2.63
C VAL A 90 -3.77 -8.41 -1.54
N THR A 91 -3.51 -9.21 -0.50
CA THR A 91 -4.46 -9.44 0.59
C THR A 91 -4.69 -8.20 1.44
N LEU A 92 -3.66 -7.44 1.79
CA LEU A 92 -3.79 -6.23 2.60
C LEU A 92 -4.39 -5.07 1.82
N ALA A 93 -4.04 -4.91 0.53
CA ALA A 93 -4.71 -3.94 -0.30
C ALA A 93 -6.20 -4.29 -0.41
N ASP A 94 -6.54 -5.56 -0.69
CA ASP A 94 -7.90 -6.11 -0.86
C ASP A 94 -8.70 -6.25 0.44
N LEU A 95 -8.06 -6.20 1.62
CA LEU A 95 -8.75 -6.11 2.91
C LEU A 95 -9.55 -4.80 2.95
N ALA A 96 -10.84 -4.97 2.66
CA ALA A 96 -11.84 -3.97 2.33
C ALA A 96 -12.30 -3.17 3.56
N TRP A 97 -11.39 -2.45 4.18
CA TRP A 97 -11.74 -1.48 5.21
C TRP A 97 -11.30 -0.08 4.78
N PRO A 98 -12.22 0.88 4.55
CA PRO A 98 -13.68 0.78 4.65
C PRO A 98 -14.30 -0.16 3.60
N GLU A 99 -15.51 -0.66 3.87
CA GLU A 99 -16.22 -1.60 2.99
C GLU A 99 -16.22 -1.10 1.54
N LYS A 100 -15.78 -1.96 0.61
CA LYS A 100 -15.63 -1.68 -0.84
C LYS A 100 -14.63 -0.58 -1.23
N ARG A 101 -13.80 -0.07 -0.30
CA ARG A 101 -12.83 1.03 -0.50
C ARG A 101 -13.46 2.36 -0.96
N LEU A 102 -14.79 2.46 -0.93
CA LEU A 102 -15.52 3.62 -1.41
C LEU A 102 -15.64 4.66 -0.30
N VAL A 103 -15.42 5.92 -0.65
CA VAL A 103 -15.77 7.06 0.19
C VAL A 103 -16.67 7.98 -0.60
N TYR A 104 -17.88 8.19 -0.10
CA TYR A 104 -18.83 9.11 -0.72
C TYR A 104 -18.45 10.56 -0.43
N VAL A 105 -18.42 11.39 -1.47
CA VAL A 105 -18.11 12.82 -1.39
C VAL A 105 -19.16 13.59 -2.20
N THR A 106 -19.65 14.71 -1.66
CA THR A 106 -20.73 15.48 -2.28
C THR A 106 -20.26 16.20 -3.55
N LYS A 107 -19.03 16.74 -3.54
CA LYS A 107 -18.45 17.49 -4.66
C LYS A 107 -17.21 16.78 -5.22
N PRO A 108 -16.91 16.95 -6.52
CA PRO A 108 -15.67 16.44 -7.09
C PRO A 108 -14.47 17.02 -6.36
N LEU A 109 -13.53 16.16 -5.97
CA LEU A 109 -12.28 16.60 -5.37
C LEU A 109 -11.41 17.32 -6.41
N VAL A 110 -10.58 18.24 -5.93
CA VAL A 110 -9.50 18.81 -6.73
C VAL A 110 -8.61 17.65 -7.24
N PRO A 111 -8.17 17.64 -8.52
CA PRO A 111 -7.46 16.50 -9.10
C PRO A 111 -6.28 16.00 -8.26
N ILE A 112 -5.50 16.88 -7.64
CA ILE A 112 -4.37 16.52 -6.78
C ILE A 112 -4.83 15.67 -5.58
N LEU A 113 -5.93 16.06 -4.94
CA LEU A 113 -6.49 15.33 -3.79
C LEU A 113 -7.12 14.01 -4.22
N SER A 114 -7.75 13.98 -5.40
CA SER A 114 -8.24 12.73 -5.99
C SER A 114 -7.10 11.73 -6.20
N VAL A 115 -5.98 12.18 -6.81
CA VAL A 115 -4.77 11.35 -6.99
C VAL A 115 -4.26 10.84 -5.66
N LEU A 116 -4.15 11.71 -4.65
CA LEU A 116 -3.64 11.33 -3.34
C LEU A 116 -4.54 10.29 -2.66
N VAL A 117 -5.86 10.50 -2.65
CA VAL A 117 -6.84 9.57 -2.05
C VAL A 117 -6.81 8.22 -2.77
N LEU A 118 -6.73 8.22 -4.11
CA LEU A 118 -6.61 7.03 -4.94
C LEU A 118 -5.31 6.26 -4.66
N ALA A 119 -4.18 6.97 -4.54
CA ALA A 119 -2.88 6.38 -4.22
C ALA A 119 -2.82 5.79 -2.80
N LEU A 120 -3.54 6.41 -1.85
CA LEU A 120 -3.71 5.89 -0.49
C LEU A 120 -4.70 4.70 -0.41
N GLY A 121 -5.30 4.30 -1.52
CA GLY A 121 -6.09 3.08 -1.64
C GLY A 121 -7.59 3.24 -1.33
N LEU A 122 -8.14 4.46 -1.46
CA LEU A 122 -9.57 4.75 -1.42
C LEU A 122 -10.06 5.31 -2.74
N VAL A 123 -11.31 5.05 -3.08
CA VAL A 123 -11.95 5.54 -4.31
C VAL A 123 -13.05 6.53 -3.90
N PRO A 124 -12.90 7.84 -4.22
CA PRO A 124 -13.95 8.81 -3.95
C PRO A 124 -15.09 8.65 -4.97
N GLU A 125 -16.31 8.48 -4.48
CA GLU A 125 -17.52 8.36 -5.31
C GLU A 125 -18.42 9.58 -5.12
N GLU A 126 -18.84 10.17 -6.24
CA GLU A 126 -19.64 11.39 -6.26
C GLU A 126 -21.13 11.10 -6.15
N THR A 127 -21.74 11.62 -5.10
CA THR A 127 -23.18 11.51 -4.84
C THR A 127 -23.95 12.75 -5.31
N GLY A 128 -23.30 13.92 -5.41
CA GLY A 128 -23.91 15.17 -5.86
C GLY A 128 -24.90 15.82 -4.88
N ASP A 129 -25.31 15.10 -3.83
CA ASP A 129 -26.25 15.55 -2.80
C ASP A 129 -25.78 15.11 -1.42
N ARG A 130 -25.78 16.06 -0.47
CA ARG A 130 -25.24 15.91 0.89
C ARG A 130 -26.04 14.93 1.73
N GLU A 131 -27.37 14.90 1.58
CA GLU A 131 -28.22 13.98 2.33
C GLU A 131 -27.95 12.54 1.92
N VAL A 132 -27.88 12.29 0.61
CA VAL A 132 -27.52 10.99 0.04
C VAL A 132 -26.09 10.58 0.42
N THR A 133 -25.13 11.52 0.41
CA THR A 133 -23.75 11.26 0.88
C THR A 133 -23.76 10.79 2.33
N ARG A 134 -24.49 11.49 3.19
CA ARG A 134 -24.54 11.20 4.63
C ARG A 134 -25.18 9.84 4.88
N GLU A 135 -26.28 9.53 4.20
CA GLU A 135 -26.97 8.25 4.32
C GLU A 135 -26.06 7.10 3.87
N LYS A 136 -25.50 7.17 2.65
CA LYS A 136 -24.59 6.15 2.11
C LYS A 136 -23.29 6.00 2.91
N SER A 137 -22.75 7.12 3.42
CA SER A 137 -21.55 7.13 4.25
C SER A 137 -21.82 6.55 5.65
N ALA A 138 -22.97 6.85 6.25
CA ALA A 138 -23.37 6.30 7.54
C ALA A 138 -23.73 4.81 7.47
N ALA A 139 -24.29 4.36 6.35
CA ALA A 139 -24.60 2.95 6.09
C ALA A 139 -23.34 2.12 5.84
N SER A 140 -22.34 2.66 5.12
CA SER A 140 -21.12 1.92 4.78
C SER A 140 -20.08 1.89 5.90
N ASN A 141 -20.05 2.88 6.81
CA ASN A 141 -18.94 3.03 7.74
C ASN A 141 -19.34 3.57 9.12
N LEU A 142 -19.11 2.76 10.16
CA LEU A 142 -19.31 3.16 11.57
C LEU A 142 -18.44 4.36 11.97
N ILE A 143 -17.20 4.43 11.47
CA ILE A 143 -16.29 5.55 11.75
C ILE A 143 -16.80 6.81 11.05
N ALA A 144 -17.19 6.73 9.78
CA ALA A 144 -17.75 7.86 9.06
C ALA A 144 -19.00 8.38 9.77
N ARG A 145 -19.91 7.50 10.20
CA ARG A 145 -21.10 7.88 10.99
C ARG A 145 -20.77 8.71 12.23
N ARG A 146 -19.72 8.34 12.98
CA ARG A 146 -19.28 9.08 14.17
C ARG A 146 -18.58 10.40 13.83
N VAL A 147 -17.79 10.41 12.77
CA VAL A 147 -17.01 11.59 12.37
C VAL A 147 -17.89 12.66 11.75
N TRP A 148 -18.93 12.28 11.00
CA TRP A 148 -19.93 13.21 10.45
C TRP A 148 -20.67 14.05 11.50
N GLN A 149 -20.71 13.59 12.75
CA GLN A 149 -21.32 14.32 13.87
C GLN A 149 -20.36 15.31 14.56
N LYS A 150 -19.06 15.28 14.23
CA LYS A 150 -18.05 16.13 14.87
C LYS A 150 -17.69 17.33 13.98
N GLN A 151 -17.32 18.43 14.62
CA GLN A 151 -16.82 19.62 13.93
C GLN A 151 -15.45 19.35 13.29
N ARG A 152 -15.19 20.01 12.15
CA ARG A 152 -13.93 19.97 11.40
C ARG A 152 -12.66 20.20 12.24
N VAL A 153 -12.73 21.02 13.29
CA VAL A 153 -11.57 21.26 14.17
C VAL A 153 -11.12 19.97 14.86
N TRP A 154 -12.05 19.06 15.15
CA TRP A 154 -11.74 17.79 15.80
C TRP A 154 -11.17 16.75 14.85
N THR A 155 -11.31 16.89 13.52
CA THR A 155 -10.77 15.92 12.55
C THR A 155 -9.30 16.21 12.19
N LEU A 156 -8.86 17.46 12.26
CA LEU A 156 -7.46 17.86 12.05
C LEU A 156 -6.42 17.09 12.90
N PRO A 157 -6.58 16.94 14.23
CA PRO A 157 -5.61 16.18 15.02
C PRO A 157 -5.55 14.70 14.62
N TRP A 158 -6.67 14.11 14.16
CA TRP A 158 -6.66 12.73 13.66
C TRP A 158 -5.91 12.60 12.34
N ILE A 159 -6.01 13.60 11.45
CA ILE A 159 -5.20 13.64 10.23
C ILE A 159 -3.72 13.70 10.59
N LEU A 160 -3.34 14.59 11.50
CA LEU A 160 -1.95 14.75 11.92
C LEU A 160 -1.42 13.44 12.53
N LEU A 161 -2.15 12.85 13.48
CA LEU A 161 -1.78 11.59 14.12
C LEU A 161 -1.65 10.44 13.12
N SER A 162 -2.61 10.32 12.19
CA SER A 162 -2.59 9.26 11.18
C SER A 162 -1.47 9.46 10.17
N SER A 163 -1.13 10.71 9.84
CA SER A 163 -0.01 11.05 8.96
C SER A 163 1.32 10.71 9.63
N VAL A 164 1.50 11.06 10.91
CA VAL A 164 2.69 10.69 11.69
C VAL A 164 2.84 9.17 11.75
N LEU A 165 1.75 8.44 12.00
CA LEU A 165 1.76 6.98 12.00
C LEU A 165 2.14 6.40 10.63
N LEU A 166 1.62 6.98 9.54
CA LEU A 166 1.97 6.58 8.18
C LEU A 166 3.46 6.77 7.89
N PHE A 167 4.01 7.95 8.19
CA PHE A 167 5.44 8.22 8.00
C PHE A 167 6.32 7.34 8.89
N ALA A 168 5.92 7.09 10.13
CA ALA A 168 6.62 6.17 11.03
C ALA A 168 6.60 4.73 10.48
N SER A 169 5.49 4.31 9.87
CA SER A 169 5.36 2.98 9.26
C SER A 169 6.22 2.86 8.00
N TYR A 170 6.29 3.89 7.16
CA TYR A 170 7.23 3.95 6.03
C TYR A 170 8.70 3.93 6.48
N ALA A 171 9.04 4.70 7.51
CA ALA A 171 10.38 4.66 8.09
C ALA A 171 10.69 3.25 8.63
N GLY A 172 9.72 2.58 9.25
CA GLY A 172 9.82 1.19 9.66
C GLY A 172 10.11 0.24 8.50
N LEU A 173 9.42 0.39 7.36
CA LEU A 173 9.71 -0.40 6.15
C LEU A 173 11.13 -0.17 5.63
N VAL A 174 11.58 1.08 5.57
CA VAL A 174 12.96 1.42 5.15
C VAL A 174 13.99 0.80 6.10
N VAL A 175 13.79 0.95 7.41
CA VAL A 175 14.68 0.37 8.42
C VAL A 175 14.70 -1.15 8.29
N MET A 176 13.53 -1.78 8.12
CA MET A 176 13.44 -3.23 7.91
C MET A 176 14.12 -3.66 6.63
N GLU A 177 14.02 -2.92 5.53
CA GLU A 177 14.68 -3.23 4.27
C GLU A 177 16.21 -3.12 4.39
N ILE A 178 16.71 -2.09 5.09
CA ILE A 178 18.14 -1.89 5.35
C ILE A 178 18.71 -2.97 6.29
N TRP A 179 17.94 -3.36 7.32
CA TRP A 179 18.37 -4.36 8.31
C TRP A 179 18.19 -5.79 7.82
N SER A 180 17.09 -6.07 7.12
CA SER A 180 16.80 -7.34 6.47
C SER A 180 17.51 -7.38 5.11
N LYS A 181 18.86 -7.38 5.12
CA LYS A 181 19.75 -7.48 3.94
C LYS A 181 19.64 -8.81 3.15
N ARG A 182 18.47 -9.42 3.13
CA ARG A 182 18.17 -10.75 2.57
C ARG A 182 17.13 -10.71 1.44
N SER A 183 16.81 -9.52 0.94
CA SER A 183 16.04 -9.37 -0.30
C SER A 183 16.98 -9.43 -1.50
N ALA A 184 16.68 -10.31 -2.47
CA ALA A 184 17.45 -10.42 -3.70
C ALA A 184 17.44 -9.10 -4.51
N LEU A 185 16.33 -8.34 -4.43
CA LEU A 185 16.21 -7.01 -5.04
C LEU A 185 16.64 -5.86 -4.11
N GLY A 186 16.92 -6.10 -2.83
CA GLY A 186 17.43 -5.08 -1.91
C GLY A 186 18.93 -4.80 -2.06
N CYS A 187 19.66 -5.74 -2.66
CA CYS A 187 21.07 -5.60 -3.06
C CYS A 187 21.39 -4.34 -3.90
N PRO A 188 20.61 -4.01 -4.94
CA PRO A 188 20.80 -2.78 -5.72
C PRO A 188 20.26 -1.50 -5.08
N PHE A 189 19.16 -1.60 -4.32
CA PHE A 189 18.34 -0.45 -3.96
C PHE A 189 17.58 -0.71 -2.66
N PRO A 190 18.10 -0.28 -1.49
CA PRO A 190 17.60 -0.68 -0.17
C PRO A 190 16.34 0.07 0.31
N ILE A 191 15.54 0.59 -0.63
CA ILE A 191 14.27 1.30 -0.37
C ILE A 191 13.20 0.94 -1.41
N PHE A 192 13.35 -0.21 -2.06
CA PHE A 192 12.52 -0.66 -3.17
C PHE A 192 11.07 -0.87 -2.76
N VAL A 193 10.83 -1.39 -1.55
CA VAL A 193 9.46 -1.57 -1.03
C VAL A 193 8.78 -0.23 -0.82
N SER A 194 9.51 0.73 -0.24
CA SER A 194 8.97 2.08 -0.01
C SER A 194 8.71 2.82 -1.33
N CYS A 195 9.62 2.68 -2.31
CA CYS A 195 9.41 3.24 -3.64
C CYS A 195 8.20 2.64 -4.36
N TRP A 196 7.93 1.34 -4.20
CA TRP A 196 6.72 0.73 -4.76
C TRP A 196 5.44 1.42 -4.26
N TYR A 197 5.34 1.75 -2.98
CA TYR A 197 4.19 2.52 -2.48
C TYR A 197 4.10 3.93 -3.09
N ILE A 198 5.23 4.60 -3.33
CA ILE A 198 5.26 5.91 -4.02
C ILE A 198 4.81 5.76 -5.48
N CYS A 199 5.20 4.67 -6.15
CA CYS A 199 4.80 4.38 -7.52
C CYS A 199 3.27 4.23 -7.69
N ALA A 200 2.50 4.05 -6.61
CA ALA A 200 1.03 4.07 -6.65
C ALA A 200 0.45 5.39 -7.18
N LEU A 201 1.22 6.49 -7.10
CA LEU A 201 0.84 7.77 -7.69
C LEU A 201 0.67 7.69 -9.21
N ILE A 202 1.41 6.81 -9.89
CA ILE A 202 1.34 6.67 -11.35
C ILE A 202 -0.04 6.16 -11.80
N PRO A 203 -0.52 4.97 -11.38
CA PRO A 203 -1.85 4.52 -11.76
C PRO A 203 -2.96 5.45 -11.22
N ALA A 204 -2.76 6.11 -10.07
CA ALA A 204 -3.71 7.10 -9.54
C ALA A 204 -3.82 8.37 -10.41
N THR A 205 -2.70 8.86 -10.96
CA THR A 205 -2.69 10.00 -11.90
C THR A 205 -3.36 9.62 -13.22
N ILE A 206 -3.06 8.42 -13.76
CA ILE A 206 -3.72 7.89 -14.96
C ILE A 206 -5.23 7.80 -14.74
N HIS A 207 -5.66 7.20 -13.62
CA HIS A 207 -7.08 7.09 -13.25
C HIS A 207 -7.75 8.48 -13.19
N THR A 208 -7.13 9.44 -12.49
CA THR A 208 -7.70 10.79 -12.35
C THR A 208 -7.75 11.54 -13.69
N LEU A 209 -6.75 11.35 -14.55
CA LEU A 209 -6.71 11.96 -15.87
C LEU A 209 -7.83 11.41 -16.76
N PHE A 210 -7.97 10.09 -16.85
CA PHE A 210 -8.98 9.44 -17.69
C PHE A 210 -10.41 9.72 -17.19
N SER A 211 -10.64 9.68 -15.88
CA SER A 211 -11.94 10.07 -15.31
C SER A 211 -12.28 11.54 -15.58
N THR A 212 -11.30 12.44 -15.51
CA THR A 212 -11.49 13.86 -15.86
C THR A 212 -11.79 14.05 -17.35
N LEU A 213 -11.07 13.35 -18.23
CA LEU A 213 -11.30 13.40 -19.68
C LEU A 213 -12.67 12.87 -20.06
N ARG A 214 -13.09 11.75 -19.46
CA ARG A 214 -14.43 11.18 -19.64
C ARG A 214 -15.51 12.17 -19.23
N ARG A 215 -15.40 12.75 -18.03
CA ARG A 215 -16.34 13.77 -17.53
C ARG A 215 -16.42 14.99 -18.45
N ARG A 216 -15.29 15.45 -18.99
CA ARG A 216 -15.28 16.54 -19.98
C ARG A 216 -16.01 16.15 -21.27
N SER A 217 -15.82 14.93 -21.74
CA SER A 217 -16.53 14.40 -22.91
C SER A 217 -18.04 14.30 -22.67
N GLU A 218 -18.46 13.73 -21.54
CA GLU A 218 -19.87 13.61 -21.15
C GLU A 218 -20.54 14.97 -20.99
N ARG A 219 -19.86 15.96 -20.40
CA ARG A 219 -20.36 17.34 -20.31
C ARG A 219 -20.54 17.98 -21.68
N ARG A 220 -19.59 17.78 -22.61
CA ARG A 220 -19.72 18.25 -24.00
C ARG A 220 -20.88 17.59 -24.72
N HIS A 221 -21.08 16.29 -24.53
CA HIS A 221 -22.18 15.57 -25.15
C HIS A 221 -23.54 15.99 -24.60
N LYS A 222 -23.67 16.12 -23.27
CA LYS A 222 -24.88 16.64 -22.62
C LYS A 222 -25.18 18.09 -23.06
N GLY A 223 -24.15 18.95 -23.14
CA GLY A 223 -24.32 20.32 -23.64
C GLY A 223 -24.90 20.38 -25.06
N LYS A 224 -24.37 19.55 -25.97
CA LYS A 224 -24.93 19.41 -27.32
C LYS A 224 -26.37 18.88 -27.31
N LEU A 225 -26.69 17.93 -26.43
CA LEU A 225 -28.04 17.35 -26.35
C LEU A 225 -29.07 18.39 -25.88
N TYR A 226 -28.71 19.22 -24.91
CA TYR A 226 -29.50 20.36 -24.46
C TYR A 226 -29.70 21.42 -25.56
N GLU A 227 -28.65 21.70 -26.35
CA GLU A 227 -28.73 22.62 -27.49
C GLU A 227 -29.70 22.12 -28.58
N VAL A 228 -29.83 20.80 -28.73
CA VAL A 228 -30.80 20.15 -29.63
C VAL A 228 -32.20 19.99 -29.00
N GLY A 229 -32.41 20.49 -27.76
CA GLY A 229 -33.70 20.45 -27.07
C GLY A 229 -34.09 19.07 -26.51
N LEU A 230 -33.18 18.09 -26.52
CA LEU A 230 -33.42 16.80 -25.88
C LEU A 230 -33.03 16.89 -24.40
N ASN A 231 -34.01 16.72 -23.51
CA ASN A 231 -33.79 16.65 -22.07
C ASN A 231 -33.19 15.28 -21.69
N PRO A 232 -31.93 15.20 -21.20
CA PRO A 232 -31.30 13.94 -20.79
C PRO A 232 -31.81 13.38 -19.43
N SER A 233 -32.99 13.79 -18.95
CA SER A 233 -33.48 13.51 -17.60
C SER A 233 -33.77 12.03 -17.30
N GLY A 234 -33.56 11.10 -18.24
CA GLY A 234 -33.81 9.67 -18.09
C GLY A 234 -32.58 8.81 -17.77
N GLY A 235 -31.43 9.40 -17.44
CA GLY A 235 -30.23 8.64 -17.09
C GLY A 235 -30.37 7.97 -15.73
N VAL A 236 -30.81 6.70 -15.73
CA VAL A 236 -30.65 5.77 -14.60
C VAL A 236 -29.24 5.98 -14.04
N ARG A 237 -29.14 6.46 -12.78
CA ARG A 237 -27.89 6.40 -12.03
C ARG A 237 -27.59 4.90 -11.93
N GLU A 238 -26.77 4.38 -12.83
CA GLU A 238 -26.17 3.07 -12.65
C GLU A 238 -25.60 3.08 -11.24
N GLU A 239 -26.18 2.26 -10.37
CA GLU A 239 -25.53 1.92 -9.13
C GLU A 239 -24.15 1.41 -9.51
N SER A 240 -23.12 2.20 -9.19
CA SER A 240 -21.74 1.81 -9.36
C SER A 240 -21.57 0.52 -8.56
N ASN A 241 -21.66 -0.61 -9.26
CA ASN A 241 -21.39 -1.92 -8.70
C ASN A 241 -19.91 -1.90 -8.35
N ALA A 242 -19.64 -1.59 -7.08
CA ALA A 242 -18.32 -1.45 -6.54
C ALA A 242 -17.54 -2.75 -6.78
N SER A 243 -16.65 -2.71 -7.76
CA SER A 243 -15.78 -3.84 -8.05
C SER A 243 -14.71 -3.94 -6.98
N ALA A 244 -14.36 -5.17 -6.58
CA ALA A 244 -13.25 -5.42 -5.68
C ALA A 244 -11.91 -4.88 -6.24
N ILE A 245 -11.81 -4.77 -7.57
CA ILE A 245 -10.63 -4.26 -8.29
C ILE A 245 -10.76 -2.75 -8.50
N GLN A 246 -9.72 -1.99 -8.15
CA GLN A 246 -9.66 -0.55 -8.34
C GLN A 246 -9.68 -0.20 -9.84
N GLY A 247 -10.74 0.49 -10.29
CA GLY A 247 -10.91 0.88 -11.69
C GLY A 247 -11.50 -0.20 -12.60
N ALA A 248 -12.14 -1.26 -12.10
CA ALA A 248 -12.75 -2.27 -12.98
C ALA A 248 -13.91 -1.72 -13.82
N THR A 249 -14.55 -0.63 -13.40
CA THR A 249 -15.57 0.10 -14.17
C THR A 249 -14.98 1.18 -15.09
N GLU A 250 -13.65 1.38 -15.05
CA GLU A 250 -12.93 2.35 -15.85
C GLU A 250 -12.40 1.75 -17.17
N LEU A 251 -11.91 2.63 -18.04
CA LEU A 251 -11.33 2.27 -19.33
C LEU A 251 -10.12 1.33 -19.16
N TRP A 252 -9.90 0.47 -20.17
CA TRP A 252 -8.83 -0.53 -20.17
C TRP A 252 -7.41 -0.01 -19.80
N PRO A 253 -6.98 1.24 -20.12
CA PRO A 253 -5.66 1.71 -19.73
C PRO A 253 -5.51 1.88 -18.21
N VAL A 254 -6.61 2.27 -17.53
CA VAL A 254 -6.63 2.41 -16.08
C VAL A 254 -6.50 1.04 -15.43
N GLN A 255 -7.29 0.07 -15.89
CA GLN A 255 -7.22 -1.32 -15.43
C GLN A 255 -5.82 -1.91 -15.62
N LEU A 256 -5.22 -1.71 -16.80
CA LEU A 256 -3.87 -2.18 -17.11
C LEU A 256 -2.83 -1.54 -16.19
N SER A 257 -2.93 -0.23 -15.91
CA SER A 257 -1.99 0.47 -15.03
C SER A 257 -2.01 -0.07 -13.60
N TRP A 258 -3.20 -0.34 -13.05
CA TRP A 258 -3.36 -0.95 -11.73
C TRP A 258 -2.89 -2.41 -11.74
N ALA A 259 -3.18 -3.18 -12.78
CA ALA A 259 -2.71 -4.55 -12.91
C ALA A 259 -1.18 -4.64 -12.92
N ILE A 260 -0.50 -3.78 -13.70
CA ILE A 260 0.97 -3.70 -13.72
C ILE A 260 1.50 -3.32 -12.33
N TYR A 261 0.87 -2.36 -11.65
CA TYR A 261 1.25 -1.96 -10.30
C TYR A 261 1.17 -3.11 -9.28
N TYR A 262 0.09 -3.90 -9.31
CA TYR A 262 -0.07 -5.05 -8.42
C TYR A 262 0.90 -6.18 -8.76
N ILE A 263 1.10 -6.50 -10.04
CA ILE A 263 2.08 -7.52 -10.47
C ILE A 263 3.49 -7.12 -10.02
N ALA A 264 3.88 -5.85 -10.23
CA ALA A 264 5.16 -5.34 -9.78
C ALA A 264 5.29 -5.42 -8.25
N GLY A 265 4.21 -5.12 -7.51
CA GLY A 265 4.18 -5.26 -6.05
C GLY A 265 4.40 -6.70 -5.58
N THR A 266 3.73 -7.66 -6.20
CA THR A 266 3.94 -9.08 -5.90
C THR A 266 5.39 -9.47 -6.16
N LEU A 267 6.01 -9.02 -7.27
CA LEU A 267 7.42 -9.29 -7.55
C LEU A 267 8.38 -8.63 -6.54
N VAL A 268 8.10 -7.40 -6.13
CA VAL A 268 8.85 -6.69 -5.08
C VAL A 268 8.84 -7.48 -3.79
N TRP A 269 7.66 -7.90 -3.32
CA TRP A 269 7.52 -8.58 -2.03
C TRP A 269 8.00 -10.03 -2.06
N THR A 270 7.78 -10.77 -3.16
CA THR A 270 8.30 -12.13 -3.35
C THR A 270 9.83 -12.18 -3.36
N SER A 271 10.51 -11.09 -3.74
CA SER A 271 11.98 -11.01 -3.69
C SER A 271 12.57 -11.08 -2.28
N ILE A 272 11.75 -10.89 -1.25
CA ILE A 272 12.11 -11.01 0.17
C ILE A 272 11.98 -12.48 0.61
N MET A 273 12.89 -13.32 0.12
CA MET A 273 12.77 -14.79 0.26
C MET A 273 13.37 -15.36 1.55
N ALA A 274 14.42 -14.74 2.10
CA ALA A 274 15.20 -15.32 3.20
C ALA A 274 14.94 -14.61 4.55
N VAL A 275 13.67 -14.49 4.93
CA VAL A 275 13.26 -13.94 6.24
C VAL A 275 12.90 -15.03 7.23
N THR A 276 13.23 -14.80 8.49
CA THR A 276 12.78 -15.62 9.61
C THR A 276 11.29 -15.40 9.87
N VAL A 277 10.65 -16.30 10.62
CA VAL A 277 9.22 -16.17 11.00
C VAL A 277 8.96 -14.88 11.77
N VAL A 278 9.90 -14.46 12.63
CA VAL A 278 9.78 -13.21 13.40
C VAL A 278 9.87 -11.99 12.48
N GLU A 279 10.82 -11.99 11.54
CA GLU A 279 10.93 -10.92 10.53
C GLU A 279 9.69 -10.86 9.65
N LEU A 280 9.16 -12.01 9.19
CA LEU A 280 7.92 -12.10 8.43
C LEU A 280 6.73 -11.48 9.19
N ALA A 281 6.61 -11.75 10.49
CA ALA A 281 5.59 -11.15 11.34
C ALA A 281 5.73 -9.62 11.42
N VAL A 282 6.97 -9.11 11.53
CA VAL A 282 7.24 -7.66 11.52
C VAL A 282 6.90 -7.04 10.15
N TRP A 283 7.30 -7.68 9.05
CA TRP A 283 6.94 -7.25 7.69
C TRP A 283 5.43 -7.17 7.49
N THR A 284 4.71 -8.21 7.90
CA THR A 284 3.24 -8.25 7.84
C THR A 284 2.61 -7.15 8.69
N GLY A 285 3.12 -6.96 9.92
CA GLY A 285 2.63 -5.93 10.83
C GLY A 285 2.85 -4.51 10.29
N LEU A 286 4.02 -4.23 9.70
CA LEU A 286 4.31 -2.95 9.06
C LEU A 286 3.46 -2.73 7.82
N ALA A 287 3.28 -3.75 6.97
CA ALA A 287 2.43 -3.66 5.80
C ALA A 287 0.97 -3.37 6.18
N PHE A 288 0.48 -4.00 7.25
CA PHE A 288 -0.83 -3.72 7.82
C PHE A 288 -0.91 -2.28 8.34
N ALA A 289 0.11 -1.83 9.08
CA ALA A 289 0.17 -0.46 9.61
C ALA A 289 0.18 0.59 8.50
N VAL A 290 0.98 0.41 7.45
CA VAL A 290 1.03 1.31 6.28
C VAL A 290 -0.32 1.34 5.57
N THR A 291 -0.91 0.19 5.30
CA THR A 291 -2.20 0.12 4.60
C THR A 291 -3.33 0.76 5.42
N ALA A 292 -3.41 0.42 6.71
CA ALA A 292 -4.42 0.97 7.61
C ALA A 292 -4.27 2.49 7.77
N SER A 293 -3.06 2.97 8.07
CA SER A 293 -2.81 4.40 8.22
C SER A 293 -3.05 5.17 6.92
N SER A 294 -2.67 4.62 5.75
CA SER A 294 -2.94 5.24 4.44
C SER A 294 -4.43 5.46 4.22
N LYS A 295 -5.25 4.43 4.45
CA LYS A 295 -6.71 4.52 4.28
C LYS A 295 -7.34 5.45 5.31
N VAL A 296 -6.88 5.43 6.57
CA VAL A 296 -7.36 6.36 7.60
C VAL A 296 -7.06 7.81 7.21
N VAL A 297 -5.85 8.10 6.74
CA VAL A 297 -5.48 9.44 6.25
C VAL A 297 -6.37 9.86 5.09
N ALA A 298 -6.54 9.00 4.09
CA ALA A 298 -7.40 9.29 2.93
C ALA A 298 -8.86 9.56 3.34
N LEU A 299 -9.41 8.75 4.24
CA LEU A 299 -10.76 8.92 4.77
C LEU A 299 -10.91 10.29 5.44
N PHE A 300 -9.98 10.66 6.32
CA PHE A 300 -10.06 11.95 7.00
C PHE A 300 -9.83 13.14 6.07
N ILE A 301 -8.98 13.01 5.04
CA ILE A 301 -8.84 14.03 3.99
C ILE A 301 -10.19 14.25 3.31
N CYS A 302 -10.88 13.19 2.89
CA CYS A 302 -12.22 13.29 2.30
C CYS A 302 -13.21 13.95 3.26
N LEU A 303 -13.24 13.54 4.54
CA LEU A 303 -14.18 14.09 5.53
C LEU A 303 -13.94 15.57 5.88
N VAL A 304 -12.69 16.04 5.82
CA VAL A 304 -12.36 17.46 6.02
C VAL A 304 -12.82 18.32 4.85
N LEU A 305 -12.79 17.79 3.63
CA LEU A 305 -13.25 18.48 2.42
C LEU A 305 -14.77 18.51 2.31
N GLU A 306 -15.45 17.55 2.92
CA GLU A 306 -16.89 17.36 2.87
C GLU A 306 -17.70 18.39 3.70
N ASN A 307 -17.07 19.44 4.24
CA ASN A 307 -17.70 20.44 5.13
C ASN A 307 -18.45 19.78 6.30
N THR A 308 -17.71 19.04 7.13
CA THR A 308 -18.18 18.55 8.44
C THR A 308 -18.29 19.71 9.45
N GLY A 309 -19.38 20.45 9.34
CA GLY A 309 -19.79 21.54 10.23
C GLY A 309 -20.87 22.37 9.55
N ASN A 310 -21.99 22.60 10.24
CA ASN A 310 -23.12 23.39 9.77
C ASN A 310 -22.69 24.68 9.07
N GLU A 311 -23.17 24.89 7.84
CA GLU A 311 -23.46 26.23 7.34
C GLU A 311 -24.72 26.71 8.08
N SER A 312 -24.53 27.09 9.34
CA SER A 312 -25.51 27.86 10.12
C SER A 312 -24.76 28.97 10.82
N SER A 313 -24.22 29.87 10.02
CA SER A 313 -23.78 31.22 10.40
C SER A 313 -23.77 32.06 9.13
#